data_AF-A0A7S0A260-F1
#
_entry.id   AF-A0A7S0A260-F1
#
_cell.length_a   1.000
_cell.length_b   1.000
_cell.length_c   1.000
_cell.angle_alpha   90.00
_cell.angle_beta   90.00
_cell.angle_gamma   90.00
#
_symmetry.space_group_name_H-M   'P 1'
#
loop_
_entity.id
_entity.type
_entity.pdbx_description
1 polymer ?
#
loop_
_entity_poly.entity_id
_entity_poly.type
_entity_poly.pdbx_seq_one_letter_code
_entity_poly.pdbx_strand_id
1 'polypeptide(L)'
;VFHRTYVGAAVNLHRCDPDLVSIEDVEMVANDAMQEFEEARLMYPEMTGRWEDAEEDLREDLRRVDEVLRAAGREPLRQLRSEADVEESGAEDYDTEESGGQWTHQGNLAGKGSLRRHFVDLMPRPLRRHRTRTQTLGLASSV
;
A
#
# COMPACT_ATOMS: atom_id res chain seq x y z
N VAL A 1 16.94 7.17 -10.81
CA VAL A 1 15.57 7.05 -10.28
C VAL A 1 15.64 6.03 -9.16
N PHE A 2 15.59 6.46 -7.90
CA PHE A 2 15.53 5.52 -6.77
C PHE A 2 14.10 5.04 -6.63
N HIS A 3 13.90 3.72 -6.54
CA HIS A 3 12.60 3.11 -6.32
C HIS A 3 12.15 3.41 -4.89
N ARG A 4 11.02 4.10 -4.73
CA ARG A 4 10.46 4.39 -3.39
C ARG A 4 9.69 3.20 -2.83
N THR A 5 9.12 2.38 -3.72
CA THR A 5 8.44 1.13 -3.38
C THR A 5 9.07 -0.06 -4.12
N TYR A 6 8.78 -1.28 -3.66
CA TYR A 6 9.18 -2.50 -4.37
C TYR A 6 8.43 -2.67 -5.69
N VAL A 7 7.23 -2.10 -5.84
CA VAL A 7 6.51 -2.03 -7.13
C VAL A 7 7.31 -1.20 -8.13
N GLY A 8 7.80 -0.03 -7.73
CA GLY A 8 8.69 0.79 -8.55
C GLY A 8 10.02 0.13 -8.89
N ALA A 9 10.49 -0.81 -8.06
CA ALA A 9 11.66 -1.64 -8.35
C ALA A 9 11.34 -2.67 -9.44
N ALA A 10 10.23 -3.40 -9.31
CA ALA A 10 9.79 -4.39 -10.29
C ALA A 10 9.57 -3.78 -11.68
N VAL A 11 8.87 -2.63 -11.76
CA VAL A 11 8.65 -1.91 -13.04
C VAL A 11 9.97 -1.50 -13.69
N ASN A 12 10.90 -0.95 -12.93
CA ASN A 12 12.17 -0.52 -13.48
C ASN A 12 13.04 -1.71 -13.91
N LEU A 13 12.98 -2.83 -13.18
CA LEU A 13 13.70 -4.04 -13.57
C LEU A 13 13.13 -4.62 -14.87
N HIS A 14 11.81 -4.73 -15.00
CA HIS A 14 11.15 -5.14 -16.25
C HIS A 14 11.53 -4.23 -17.44
N ARG A 15 11.59 -2.91 -17.23
CA ARG A 15 11.99 -1.96 -18.28
C ARG A 15 13.46 -2.08 -18.68
N CYS A 16 14.33 -2.46 -17.75
CA CYS A 16 15.77 -2.62 -18.01
C CYS A 16 16.08 -3.98 -18.64
N ASP A 17 15.47 -5.04 -18.14
CA ASP A 17 15.70 -6.41 -18.55
C ASP A 17 14.41 -7.25 -18.38
N PRO A 18 13.57 -7.34 -19.43
CA PRO A 18 12.31 -8.09 -19.37
C PRO A 18 12.48 -9.60 -19.11
N ASP A 19 13.68 -10.16 -19.31
CA ASP A 19 13.94 -11.57 -19.06
C ASP A 19 14.14 -11.86 -17.56
N LEU A 20 14.47 -10.84 -16.76
CA LEU A 20 14.61 -10.97 -15.30
C LEU A 20 13.28 -10.82 -14.55
N VAL A 21 12.39 -9.96 -15.04
CA VAL A 21 11.06 -9.74 -14.47
C VAL A 21 10.07 -9.64 -15.62
N SER A 22 9.20 -10.64 -15.74
CA SER A 22 8.17 -10.68 -16.78
C SER A 22 7.08 -9.63 -16.51
N ILE A 23 6.27 -9.32 -17.52
CA ILE A 23 5.14 -8.39 -17.34
C ILE A 23 4.08 -8.98 -16.39
N GLU A 24 3.95 -10.30 -16.36
CA GLU A 24 3.11 -11.04 -15.41
C GLU A 24 3.62 -10.88 -13.98
N ASP A 25 4.93 -10.94 -13.77
CA ASP A 25 5.52 -10.70 -12.45
C ASP A 25 5.27 -9.27 -11.96
N VAL A 26 5.37 -8.27 -12.86
CA VAL A 26 5.05 -6.88 -12.50
C VAL A 26 3.59 -6.73 -12.09
N GLU A 27 2.66 -7.33 -12.83
CA GLU A 27 1.23 -7.30 -12.50
C GLU A 27 0.95 -7.96 -11.14
N MET A 28 1.54 -9.13 -10.90
CA MET A 28 1.39 -9.88 -9.65
C MET A 28 1.91 -9.06 -8.46
N VAL A 29 3.14 -8.55 -8.55
CA VAL A 29 3.76 -7.73 -7.50
C VAL A 29 2.94 -6.48 -7.21
N ALA A 30 2.36 -5.84 -8.23
CA ALA A 30 1.51 -4.67 -8.04
C ALA A 30 0.19 -5.00 -7.33
N ASN A 31 -0.46 -6.13 -7.68
CA ASN A 31 -1.69 -6.57 -7.02
C ASN A 31 -1.45 -6.95 -5.56
N ASP A 32 -0.38 -7.71 -5.30
CA ASP A 32 0.01 -8.07 -3.94
C ASP A 32 0.31 -6.83 -3.10
N ALA A 33 1.01 -5.84 -3.67
CA ALA A 33 1.28 -4.59 -2.98
C ALA A 33 0.04 -3.79 -2.61
N MET A 34 -0.95 -3.72 -3.52
CA MET A 34 -2.22 -3.06 -3.22
C MET A 34 -2.95 -3.78 -2.08
N GLN A 35 -2.98 -5.10 -2.10
CA GLN A 35 -3.63 -5.90 -1.07
C GLN A 35 -2.92 -5.74 0.28
N GLU A 36 -1.59 -5.85 0.32
CA GLU A 36 -0.80 -5.69 1.55
C GLU A 36 -0.97 -4.29 2.15
N PHE A 37 -1.01 -3.24 1.31
CA PHE A 37 -1.24 -1.88 1.76
C PHE A 37 -2.66 -1.68 2.33
N GLU A 38 -3.67 -2.26 1.70
CA GLU A 38 -5.05 -2.27 2.19
C GLU A 38 -5.18 -3.02 3.52
N GLU A 39 -4.59 -4.21 3.65
CA GLU A 39 -4.55 -4.97 4.89
C GLU A 39 -3.79 -4.24 6.01
N ALA A 40 -2.68 -3.58 5.68
CA ALA A 40 -1.90 -2.81 6.66
C ALA A 40 -2.70 -1.64 7.24
N ARG A 41 -3.47 -0.90 6.44
CA ARG A 41 -4.34 0.17 6.94
C ARG A 41 -5.38 -0.35 7.92
N LEU A 42 -5.96 -1.53 7.65
CA LEU A 42 -6.91 -2.19 8.55
C LEU A 42 -6.29 -2.70 9.85
N MET A 43 -5.05 -3.20 9.79
CA MET A 43 -4.36 -3.76 10.96
C MET A 43 -3.80 -2.71 11.92
N TYR A 44 -3.54 -1.48 11.44
CA TYR A 44 -2.89 -0.42 12.21
C TYR A 44 -3.69 0.90 12.15
N PRO A 45 -4.91 0.95 12.71
CA PRO A 45 -5.76 2.15 12.70
C PRO A 45 -5.13 3.33 13.45
N GLU A 46 -4.20 3.10 14.38
CA GLU A 46 -3.44 4.18 15.04
C GLU A 46 -2.52 4.96 14.09
N MET A 47 -2.31 4.44 12.87
CA MET A 47 -1.56 5.09 11.80
C MET A 47 -2.46 5.85 10.81
N THR A 48 -3.78 5.92 11.02
CA THR A 48 -4.69 6.76 10.23
C THR A 48 -4.16 8.19 10.09
N GLY A 49 -4.21 8.74 8.86
CA GLY A 49 -3.62 10.02 8.50
C GLY A 49 -2.09 10.04 8.34
N ARG A 50 -1.39 8.94 8.62
CA ARG A 50 0.06 8.80 8.33
C ARG A 50 0.36 7.98 7.08
N TRP A 51 -0.66 7.37 6.48
CA TRP A 51 -0.55 6.58 5.27
C TRP A 51 -0.46 7.42 3.99
N GLU A 52 -0.80 8.72 4.05
CA GLU A 52 -0.92 9.60 2.88
C GLU A 52 0.32 9.59 1.98
N ASP A 53 1.51 9.80 2.56
CA ASP A 53 2.77 9.82 1.79
C ASP A 53 3.06 8.45 1.13
N ALA A 54 2.85 7.35 1.86
CA ALA A 54 3.09 6.00 1.35
C ALA A 54 2.05 5.59 0.29
N GLU A 55 0.80 6.03 0.45
CA GLU A 55 -0.27 5.83 -0.52
C GLU A 55 0.00 6.62 -1.81
N GLU A 56 0.46 7.86 -1.69
CA GLU A 56 0.83 8.69 -2.85
C GLU A 56 1.99 8.04 -3.63
N ASP A 57 3.06 7.62 -2.93
CA ASP A 57 4.20 6.94 -3.54
C ASP A 57 3.76 5.64 -4.25
N LEU A 58 2.94 4.81 -3.59
CA LEU A 58 2.41 3.57 -4.20
C LEU A 58 1.54 3.88 -5.43
N ARG A 59 0.64 4.87 -5.37
CA ARG A 59 -0.19 5.28 -6.51
C ARG A 59 0.65 5.75 -7.68
N GLU A 60 1.73 6.47 -7.44
CA GLU A 60 2.64 6.88 -8.51
C GLU A 60 3.28 5.67 -9.21
N ASP A 61 3.74 4.68 -8.44
CA ASP A 61 4.32 3.46 -9.00
C ASP A 61 3.27 2.59 -9.72
N LEU A 62 2.04 2.50 -9.21
CA LEU A 62 0.94 1.78 -9.88
C LEU A 62 0.57 2.41 -11.23
N ARG A 63 0.63 3.74 -11.38
CA ARG A 63 0.44 4.38 -12.70
C ARG A 63 1.52 3.94 -13.70
N ARG A 64 2.76 3.76 -13.25
CA ARG A 64 3.85 3.27 -14.11
C ARG A 64 3.66 1.81 -14.48
N VAL A 65 3.04 1.01 -13.60
CA VAL A 65 2.61 -0.36 -13.91
C VAL A 65 1.55 -0.36 -15.01
N ASP A 66 0.51 0.47 -14.88
CA ASP A 66 -0.53 0.60 -15.91
C ASP A 66 0.03 0.96 -17.29
N GLU A 67 1.05 1.83 -17.34
CA GLU A 67 1.74 2.17 -18.58
C GLU A 67 2.38 0.94 -19.24
N VAL A 68 3.10 0.11 -18.47
CA VAL A 68 3.77 -1.09 -19.03
C VAL A 68 2.77 -2.19 -19.38
N LEU A 69 1.67 -2.35 -18.61
CA LEU A 69 0.61 -3.30 -18.93
C LEU A 69 -0.10 -2.94 -20.24
N ARG A 70 -0.45 -1.66 -20.42
CA ARG A 70 -1.05 -1.18 -21.68
C ARG A 70 -0.12 -1.36 -22.86
N ALA A 71 1.18 -1.08 -22.68
CA ALA A 71 2.17 -1.30 -23.73
C ALA A 71 2.30 -2.78 -24.14
N ALA A 72 2.04 -3.70 -23.20
CA ALA A 72 2.00 -5.14 -23.43
C ALA A 72 0.62 -5.66 -23.91
N GLY A 73 -0.38 -4.78 -24.11
CA GLY A 73 -1.73 -5.16 -24.52
C GLY A 73 -2.55 -5.86 -23.42
N ARG A 74 -2.21 -5.62 -22.15
CA ARG A 74 -2.93 -6.15 -20.98
C ARG A 74 -3.88 -5.10 -20.41
N GLU A 75 -4.89 -5.57 -19.68
CA GLU A 75 -5.81 -4.69 -18.96
C GLU A 75 -5.07 -3.91 -17.86
N PRO A 76 -5.50 -2.66 -17.57
CA PRO A 76 -4.94 -1.90 -16.46
C PRO A 76 -5.29 -2.53 -15.11
N LEU A 77 -4.52 -2.20 -14.08
CA LEU A 77 -4.78 -2.67 -12.72
C LEU A 77 -6.11 -2.12 -12.19
N ARG A 78 -6.65 -2.81 -11.18
CA ARG A 78 -7.69 -2.24 -10.33
C ARG A 78 -7.18 -0.98 -9.64
N GLN A 79 -8.08 -0.08 -9.28
CA GLN A 79 -7.72 1.08 -8.48
C GLN A 79 -7.40 0.65 -7.04
N LEU A 80 -6.40 1.29 -6.44
CA LEU A 80 -6.10 1.17 -5.02
C LEU A 80 -7.24 1.85 -4.23
N ARG A 81 -7.84 1.12 -3.28
CA ARG A 81 -8.92 1.67 -2.46
C ARG A 81 -8.40 2.77 -1.55
N SER A 82 -9.17 3.82 -1.34
CA SER A 82 -8.89 4.84 -0.33
C SER A 82 -9.34 4.37 1.05
N GLU A 83 -8.84 5.01 2.12
CA GLU A 83 -9.28 4.71 3.50
C GLU A 83 -10.81 4.89 3.66
N ALA A 84 -11.39 5.88 2.98
CA ALA A 84 -12.83 6.14 2.99
C ALA A 84 -13.66 5.01 2.36
N ASP A 85 -13.10 4.26 1.40
CA ASP A 85 -13.82 3.18 0.71
C ASP A 85 -13.97 1.92 1.59
N VAL A 86 -13.21 1.82 2.69
CA VAL A 86 -13.17 0.62 3.54
C VAL A 86 -14.22 0.65 4.65
N GLU A 87 -14.65 1.84 5.10
CA GLU A 87 -15.63 1.98 6.18
C GLU A 87 -17.04 1.53 5.78
N GLU A 88 -17.36 1.48 4.48
CA GLU A 88 -18.72 1.19 3.99
C GLU A 88 -19.07 -0.32 3.97
N SER A 89 -18.10 -1.23 3.98
CA SER A 89 -18.37 -2.67 3.82
C SER A 89 -18.57 -3.46 5.13
N GLY A 90 -18.52 -2.81 6.29
CA GLY A 90 -18.44 -3.48 7.60
C GLY A 90 -19.73 -3.51 8.44
N ALA A 91 -20.81 -2.88 7.97
CA ALA A 91 -22.07 -2.78 8.71
C ALA A 91 -23.14 -3.77 8.21
N GLU A 92 -22.74 -5.01 7.91
CA GLU A 92 -23.74 -6.08 7.79
C GLU A 92 -24.22 -6.43 9.20
N ASP A 93 -25.48 -6.09 9.46
CA ASP A 93 -26.26 -6.38 10.66
C ASP A 93 -26.02 -7.84 11.07
N TYR A 94 -25.17 -8.08 12.06
CA TYR A 94 -25.21 -9.32 12.82
C TYR A 94 -26.50 -9.26 13.66
N ASP A 95 -27.63 -9.59 13.02
CA ASP A 95 -28.83 -10.04 13.71
C ASP A 95 -28.39 -11.22 14.57
N THR A 96 -28.06 -10.89 15.83
CA THR A 96 -27.66 -11.83 16.86
C THR A 96 -28.95 -12.52 17.29
N GLU A 97 -29.44 -13.42 16.44
CA GLU A 97 -30.41 -14.41 16.88
C GLU A 97 -29.71 -15.28 17.93
N GLU A 98 -30.05 -14.97 19.18
CA GLU A 98 -29.68 -15.66 20.42
C GLU A 98 -30.17 -17.12 20.38
N SER A 99 -29.57 -17.93 19.51
CA SER A 99 -29.85 -19.36 19.45
C SER A 99 -28.92 -20.07 20.43
N GLY A 100 -29.45 -20.33 21.63
CA GLY A 100 -28.82 -21.06 22.73
C GLY A 100 -28.45 -22.50 22.37
N GLY A 101 -27.44 -22.67 21.52
CA GLY A 101 -26.83 -23.95 21.18
C GLY A 101 -25.74 -24.32 22.18
N GLN A 102 -26.01 -25.36 22.96
CA GLN A 102 -25.12 -25.98 23.94
C GLN A 102 -23.87 -26.59 23.27
N TRP A 103 -22.70 -25.95 23.42
CA TRP A 103 -21.43 -26.44 22.88
C TRP A 103 -20.83 -27.54 23.78
N THR A 104 -20.68 -28.74 23.23
CA THR A 104 -19.88 -29.82 23.85
C THR A 104 -18.43 -29.71 23.40
N HIS A 105 -17.53 -29.45 24.35
CA HIS A 105 -16.08 -29.40 24.13
C HIS A 105 -15.50 -30.80 23.89
N GLN A 106 -14.98 -31.08 22.69
CA GLN A 106 -13.84 -32.00 22.51
C GLN A 106 -13.23 -31.90 21.11
N GLY A 107 -11.97 -31.44 20.99
CA GLY A 107 -11.26 -31.54 19.70
C GLY A 107 -9.99 -30.72 19.51
N ASN A 108 -8.88 -31.23 20.05
CA ASN A 108 -7.52 -31.26 19.48
C ASN A 108 -6.85 -29.98 18.92
N LEU A 109 -5.83 -29.50 19.66
CA LEU A 109 -4.83 -28.52 19.24
C LEU A 109 -3.66 -29.23 18.51
N ALA A 110 -3.47 -28.94 17.23
CA ALA A 110 -2.23 -29.24 16.51
C ALA A 110 -1.82 -28.02 15.69
N GLY A 111 -0.68 -27.45 16.07
CA GLY A 111 -0.24 -26.11 15.69
C GLY A 111 0.15 -25.96 14.22
N LYS A 112 -0.02 -24.73 13.72
CA LYS A 112 0.75 -24.19 12.60
C LYS A 112 1.18 -22.78 12.97
N GLY A 113 2.50 -22.60 12.98
CA GLY A 113 3.20 -21.41 13.44
C GLY A 113 2.89 -20.18 12.59
N SER A 114 2.65 -19.08 13.30
CA SER A 114 2.45 -17.75 12.77
C SER A 114 3.82 -17.11 12.47
N LEU A 115 4.11 -16.92 11.18
CA LEU A 115 5.23 -16.13 10.65
C LEU A 115 4.73 -14.77 10.10
N ARG A 116 3.85 -14.07 10.84
CA ARG A 116 3.35 -12.73 10.47
C ARG A 116 3.85 -11.63 11.43
N ARG A 117 5.16 -11.50 11.62
CA ARG A 117 5.74 -10.39 12.41
C ARG A 117 7.08 -9.97 11.83
N HIS A 118 7.11 -9.14 10.79
CA HIS A 118 8.29 -8.29 10.47
C HIS A 118 8.00 -7.16 9.44
N PHE A 119 6.73 -6.78 9.16
CA PHE A 119 6.45 -5.78 8.12
C PHE A 119 6.59 -4.31 8.57
N VAL A 120 6.49 -4.01 9.87
CA VAL A 120 6.43 -2.60 10.36
C VAL A 120 7.80 -1.90 10.36
N ASP A 121 8.92 -2.63 10.35
CA ASP A 121 10.27 -2.05 10.46
C ASP A 121 10.86 -1.56 9.11
N LEU A 122 10.19 -1.80 7.98
CA LEU A 122 10.66 -1.39 6.66
C LEU A 122 10.05 -0.08 6.14
N MET A 123 9.20 0.57 6.94
CA MET A 123 8.64 1.87 6.56
C MET A 123 9.71 2.96 6.60
N PRO A 124 10.04 3.62 5.47
CA PRO A 124 10.96 4.74 5.48
C PRO A 124 10.39 5.85 6.35
N ARG A 125 11.17 6.29 7.35
CA ARG A 125 10.79 7.42 8.20
C ARG A 125 10.52 8.63 7.31
N PRO A 126 9.40 9.36 7.50
CA PRO A 126 9.07 10.52 6.68
C PRO A 126 10.24 11.49 6.71
N LEU A 127 10.85 11.72 5.56
CA LEU A 127 11.93 12.69 5.40
C LEU A 127 11.35 14.05 5.75
N ARG A 128 11.81 14.60 6.88
CA ARG A 128 11.45 15.93 7.38
C ARG A 128 11.68 16.93 6.24
N ARG A 129 10.61 17.34 5.54
CA ARG A 129 10.70 18.36 4.49
C ARG A 129 11.20 19.65 5.15
N HIS A 130 12.48 19.97 4.91
CA HIS A 130 13.04 21.26 5.28
C HIS A 130 12.29 22.33 4.50
N ARG A 131 11.36 23.01 5.17
CA ARG A 131 10.73 24.25 4.68
C ARG A 131 11.86 25.21 4.34
N THR A 132 12.12 25.42 3.06
CA THR A 132 12.99 26.48 2.58
C THR A 132 12.32 27.79 2.94
N ARG A 133 12.88 28.47 3.94
CA ARG A 133 12.48 29.80 4.37
C ARG A 133 12.85 30.76 3.24
N THR A 134 11.86 31.23 2.49
CA THR A 134 12.00 32.32 1.52
C THR A 134 12.55 33.55 2.25
N GLN A 135 13.80 33.91 1.98
CA GLN A 135 14.35 35.21 2.39
C GLN A 135 13.78 36.28 1.46
N THR A 136 12.92 37.12 2.02
CA THR A 136 12.48 38.37 1.40
C THR A 136 13.64 39.35 1.41
N LEU A 137 14.30 39.55 0.28
CA LEU A 137 15.30 40.60 0.07
C LEU A 137 14.58 41.96 0.02
N GLY A 138 14.69 42.72 1.11
CA GLY A 138 14.28 44.12 1.15
C GLY A 138 15.25 44.98 0.35
N LEU A 139 14.76 45.56 -0.75
CA LEU A 139 15.46 46.60 -1.50
C LEU A 139 15.39 47.92 -0.71
N ALA A 140 16.53 48.33 -0.14
CA ALA A 140 16.71 49.67 0.38
C ALA A 140 16.96 50.65 -0.79
N SER A 141 16.04 51.60 -0.99
CA SER A 141 16.29 52.79 -1.80
C SER A 141 17.06 53.80 -0.95
N SER A 142 18.21 54.26 -1.45
CA SER A 142 18.93 55.43 -0.91
C SER A 142 18.47 56.68 -1.64
N VAL A 143 18.34 57.77 -0.88
CA VAL A 143 18.18 59.16 -1.33
C VAL A 143 19.52 59.86 -1.12
#